data_AF-A0A5S4U2X7-F1
#
_entry.id   AF-A0A5S4U2X7-F1
#
_cell.length_a   1.000
_cell.length_b   1.000
_cell.length_c   1.000
_cell.angle_alpha   90.00
_cell.angle_beta   90.00
_cell.angle_gamma   90.00
#
_symmetry.space_group_name_H-M   'P 1'
#
loop_
_entity.id
_entity.type
_entity.pdbx_description
1 polymer ?
#
loop_
_entity_poly.entity_id
_entity_poly.type
_entity_poly.pdbx_seq_one_letter_code
_entity_poly.pdbx_strand_id
1 'polypeptide(L)'
;MKNNSIFESIKGSFISILEEKPSSPVDKNELFIDYSAALDDRFEKYLDLLRAQEMLLTLAKNRGDEFAMQSALLRLRTHAMSLSSFFNAIVEDAEIILRLETWPELPEGYKLPEYYNVPD
;
A
#
# COMPACT_ATOMS: atom_id res chain seq x y z
N MET A 1 9.44 -15.69 14.26
CA MET A 1 9.38 -14.44 13.47
C MET A 1 7.95 -13.95 13.53
N LYS A 2 7.70 -12.73 14.01
CA LYS A 2 6.38 -12.12 13.82
C LYS A 2 6.24 -11.89 12.31
N ASN A 3 5.33 -12.58 11.64
CA ASN A 3 4.90 -12.17 10.30
C ASN A 3 4.32 -10.76 10.46
N ASN A 4 5.09 -9.75 10.05
CA ASN A 4 4.63 -8.37 9.99
C ASN A 4 3.72 -8.28 8.76
N SER A 5 2.49 -8.76 8.90
CA SER A 5 1.47 -8.69 7.84
C SER A 5 0.77 -7.35 7.91
N ILE A 6 1.52 -6.28 7.65
CA ILE A 6 1.05 -4.90 7.83
C ILE A 6 -0.13 -4.66 6.88
N PHE A 7 -0.04 -5.13 5.63
CA PHE A 7 -1.08 -4.87 4.65
C PHE A 7 -2.33 -5.73 4.88
N GLU A 8 -2.17 -6.97 5.37
CA GLU A 8 -3.31 -7.75 5.86
C GLU A 8 -3.97 -7.10 7.09
N SER A 9 -3.18 -6.51 8.00
CA SER A 9 -3.71 -5.77 9.15
C SER A 9 -4.47 -4.52 8.73
N ILE A 10 -3.95 -3.75 7.76
CA ILE A 10 -4.65 -2.58 7.19
C ILE A 10 -5.97 -3.04 6.57
N LYS A 11 -5.93 -4.08 5.73
CA LYS A 11 -7.10 -4.67 5.09
C LYS A 11 -8.15 -5.08 6.11
N GLY A 12 -7.74 -5.78 7.17
CA GLY A 12 -8.62 -6.20 8.26
C GLY A 12 -9.28 -5.01 8.97
N SER A 13 -8.49 -4.00 9.35
CA SER A 13 -9.00 -2.80 10.00
C SER A 13 -10.00 -2.04 9.13
N PHE A 14 -9.74 -1.92 7.82
CA PHE A 14 -10.65 -1.23 6.89
C PHE A 14 -12.00 -1.94 6.80
N ILE A 15 -12.00 -3.27 6.68
CA ILE A 15 -13.24 -4.06 6.69
C ILE A 15 -13.99 -3.92 8.01
N SER A 16 -13.31 -4.06 9.16
CA SER A 16 -13.96 -3.92 10.46
C SER A 16 -14.62 -2.55 10.62
N ILE A 17 -13.94 -1.46 10.23
CA ILE A 17 -14.50 -0.11 10.28
C ILE A 17 -15.75 -0.02 9.38
N LEU A 18 -15.67 -0.51 8.14
CA LEU A 18 -16.79 -0.47 7.20
C LEU A 18 -18.00 -1.28 7.69
N GLU A 19 -17.78 -2.38 8.42
CA GLU A 19 -18.85 -3.22 8.99
C GLU A 19 -19.47 -2.62 10.26
N GLU A 20 -18.68 -1.92 11.07
CA GLU A 20 -19.15 -1.28 12.31
C GLU A 20 -19.88 0.04 12.09
N LYS A 21 -19.59 0.75 11.00
CA LYS A 21 -20.23 2.05 10.72
C LYS A 21 -21.65 1.88 10.15
N PRO A 22 -22.66 2.54 10.74
CA PRO A 22 -24.07 2.38 10.36
C PRO A 22 -24.49 3.07 9.05
N SER A 23 -23.57 3.78 8.38
CA SER A 23 -23.81 4.42 7.08
C SER A 23 -24.01 3.37 5.98
N SER A 24 -24.86 3.70 4.99
CA SER A 24 -25.24 2.88 3.81
C SER A 24 -24.17 1.89 3.37
N PRO A 25 -24.53 0.63 3.01
CA PRO A 25 -23.53 -0.39 2.65
C PRO A 25 -22.61 0.17 1.57
N VAL A 26 -21.35 0.40 1.94
CA VAL A 26 -20.30 0.69 0.95
C VAL A 26 -20.20 -0.57 0.10
N ASP A 27 -20.53 -0.45 -1.18
CA ASP A 27 -20.35 -1.57 -2.09
C ASP A 27 -18.85 -1.88 -2.13
N LYS A 28 -18.46 -3.11 -1.76
CA LYS A 28 -17.07 -3.55 -1.81
C LYS A 28 -16.49 -3.45 -3.22
N ASN A 29 -17.33 -3.36 -4.26
CA ASN A 29 -16.92 -3.12 -5.65
C ASN A 29 -16.46 -1.66 -5.91
N GLU A 30 -16.74 -0.73 -5.01
CA GLU A 30 -16.25 0.65 -5.07
C GLU A 30 -14.88 0.83 -4.40
N LEU A 31 -14.36 -0.23 -3.77
CA LEU A 31 -13.05 -0.22 -3.15
C LEU A 31 -11.94 -0.57 -4.14
N PHE A 32 -10.76 0.02 -3.92
CA PHE A 32 -9.58 -0.06 -4.77
C PHE A 32 -8.61 -1.15 -4.34
N ILE A 33 -8.57 -1.49 -3.05
CA ILE A 33 -7.81 -2.67 -2.59
C ILE A 33 -8.49 -3.93 -3.12
N ASP A 34 -7.68 -4.87 -3.62
CA ASP A 34 -8.15 -6.22 -3.90
C ASP A 34 -8.23 -7.02 -2.58
N TYR A 35 -9.38 -6.96 -1.91
CA TYR A 35 -9.60 -7.64 -0.63
C TYR A 35 -9.53 -9.17 -0.71
N SER A 36 -9.59 -9.74 -1.92
CA SER A 36 -9.43 -11.18 -2.14
C SER A 36 -7.98 -11.64 -2.19
N ALA A 37 -7.03 -10.71 -2.36
CA ALA A 37 -5.60 -11.00 -2.47
C ALA A 37 -4.90 -11.02 -1.10
N ALA A 38 -3.77 -11.74 -1.05
CA ALA A 38 -2.77 -11.60 0.01
C ALA A 38 -1.90 -10.37 -0.30
N LEU A 39 -2.14 -9.26 0.39
CA LEU A 39 -1.56 -7.95 0.07
C LEU A 39 -0.08 -7.88 0.41
N ASP A 40 0.34 -8.47 1.53
CA ASP A 40 1.76 -8.53 1.90
C ASP A 40 2.56 -9.35 0.86
N ASP A 41 2.04 -10.49 0.41
CA ASP A 41 2.69 -11.30 -0.65
C ASP A 41 2.78 -10.51 -1.97
N ARG A 42 1.73 -9.76 -2.31
CA ARG A 42 1.70 -8.92 -3.51
C ARG A 42 2.72 -7.80 -3.42
N PHE A 43 2.82 -7.13 -2.28
CA PHE A 43 3.80 -6.09 -2.03
C PHE A 43 5.23 -6.64 -2.15
N GLU A 44 5.55 -7.71 -1.41
CA GLU A 44 6.88 -8.32 -1.42
C GLU A 44 7.27 -8.79 -2.82
N LYS A 45 6.34 -9.40 -3.57
CA LYS A 45 6.57 -9.78 -4.98
C LYS A 45 7.04 -8.59 -5.82
N TYR A 46 6.36 -7.44 -5.77
CA TYR A 46 6.75 -6.30 -6.59
C TYR A 46 8.02 -5.62 -6.08
N LEU A 47 8.26 -5.63 -4.77
CA LEU A 47 9.49 -5.12 -4.17
C LEU A 47 10.70 -5.97 -4.58
N ASP A 48 10.58 -7.29 -4.57
CA ASP A 48 11.63 -8.21 -5.00
C ASP A 48 11.91 -8.10 -6.50
N LEU A 49 10.86 -7.94 -7.32
CA LEU A 49 11.03 -7.66 -8.74
C LEU A 49 11.77 -6.33 -8.97
N LEU A 50 11.45 -5.28 -8.21
CA LEU A 50 12.14 -3.99 -8.26
C LEU A 50 13.62 -4.14 -7.88
N ARG A 51 13.91 -4.83 -6.76
CA ARG A 51 15.28 -5.14 -6.30
C ARG A 51 16.07 -5.89 -7.36
N ALA A 52 15.48 -6.90 -7.99
CA ALA A 52 16.13 -7.67 -9.05
C ALA A 52 16.51 -6.79 -10.27
N GLN A 53 15.67 -5.81 -10.63
CA GLN A 53 16.00 -4.89 -11.72
C GLN A 53 17.06 -3.85 -11.32
N GLU A 54 17.08 -3.40 -10.07
CA GLU A 54 18.18 -2.58 -9.54
C GLU A 54 19.52 -3.33 -9.65
N MET A 55 19.57 -4.59 -9.20
CA MET A 55 20.77 -5.40 -9.30
C MET A 55 21.24 -5.59 -10.75
N LEU A 56 20.30 -5.87 -11.66
CA LEU A 56 20.61 -5.99 -13.09
C LEU A 56 21.16 -4.66 -13.65
N LEU A 57 20.53 -3.54 -13.31
CA LEU A 57 20.96 -2.22 -13.76
C LEU A 57 22.38 -1.91 -13.30
N THR A 58 22.69 -2.16 -12.02
CA THR A 58 24.03 -1.97 -11.45
C THR A 58 25.08 -2.84 -12.16
N LEU A 59 24.77 -4.12 -12.40
CA LEU A 59 25.68 -5.03 -13.11
C LEU A 59 25.89 -4.62 -14.58
N ALA A 60 24.81 -4.29 -15.29
CA ALA A 60 24.84 -3.89 -16.70
C ALA A 60 25.64 -2.60 -16.88
N LYS A 61 25.45 -1.63 -15.98
CA LYS A 61 26.23 -0.39 -15.95
C LYS A 61 27.73 -0.65 -15.77
N ASN A 62 28.10 -1.52 -14.84
CA ASN A 62 29.51 -1.86 -14.61
C ASN A 62 30.16 -2.60 -15.79
N ARG A 63 29.36 -3.25 -16.64
CA ARG A 63 29.81 -3.98 -17.83
C ARG A 63 29.71 -3.18 -19.13
N GLY A 64 29.13 -1.98 -19.10
CA GLY A 64 28.85 -1.19 -20.31
C GLY A 64 27.81 -1.82 -21.23
N ASP A 65 26.92 -2.69 -20.71
CA ASP A 65 25.88 -3.35 -21.49
C ASP A 65 24.62 -2.46 -21.57
N GLU A 66 24.56 -1.63 -22.61
CA GLU A 66 23.48 -0.65 -22.80
C GLU A 66 22.11 -1.29 -23.02
N PHE A 67 22.05 -2.45 -23.67
CA PHE A 67 20.78 -3.16 -23.88
C PHE A 67 20.24 -3.73 -22.58
N ALA A 68 21.11 -4.32 -21.75
CA ALA A 68 20.72 -4.79 -20.42
C ALA A 68 20.31 -3.63 -19.51
N MET A 69 21.01 -2.48 -19.55
CA MET A 69 20.61 -1.28 -18.82
C MET A 69 19.22 -0.79 -19.25
N GLN A 70 18.97 -0.66 -20.54
CA GLN A 70 17.67 -0.22 -21.06
C GLN A 70 16.55 -1.18 -20.63
N SER A 71 16.79 -2.49 -20.72
CA SER A 71 15.84 -3.51 -20.27
C SER A 71 15.54 -3.40 -18.77
N ALA A 72 16.57 -3.24 -17.94
CA ALA A 72 16.43 -3.07 -16.51
C ALA A 72 15.62 -1.80 -16.17
N LEU A 73 15.90 -0.67 -16.83
CA LEU A 73 15.18 0.59 -16.62
C LEU A 73 13.69 0.48 -16.96
N LEU A 74 13.35 -0.16 -18.10
CA LEU A 74 11.95 -0.37 -18.49
C LEU A 74 11.19 -1.19 -17.45
N ARG A 75 11.80 -2.27 -16.97
CA ARG A 75 11.18 -3.16 -15.97
C ARG A 75 11.11 -2.51 -14.59
N LEU A 76 12.17 -1.79 -14.18
CA LEU A 76 12.21 -1.03 -12.94
C LEU A 76 11.06 -0.03 -12.89
N ARG A 77 10.84 0.73 -13.98
CA ARG A 77 9.67 1.62 -14.10
C ARG A 77 8.36 0.88 -13.90
N THR A 78 8.17 -0.27 -14.55
CA THR A 78 6.93 -1.05 -14.43
C THR A 78 6.67 -1.54 -13.00
N HIS A 79 7.69 -2.04 -12.30
CA HIS A 79 7.53 -2.51 -10.92
C HIS A 79 7.32 -1.34 -9.95
N ALA A 80 7.99 -0.21 -10.16
CA ALA A 80 7.76 1.01 -9.39
C ALA A 80 6.32 1.52 -9.56
N MET A 81 5.78 1.52 -10.79
CA MET A 81 4.37 1.85 -11.03
C MET A 81 3.42 0.88 -10.31
N SER A 82 3.75 -0.41 -10.28
CA SER A 82 2.92 -1.41 -9.59
C SER A 82 2.87 -1.16 -8.08
N LEU A 83 4.01 -0.81 -7.47
CA LEU A 83 4.08 -0.43 -6.05
C LEU A 83 3.34 0.90 -5.79
N SER A 84 3.48 1.88 -6.68
CA SER A 84 2.73 3.14 -6.58
C SER A 84 1.22 2.91 -6.62
N SER A 85 0.72 2.12 -7.57
CA SER A 85 -0.70 1.76 -7.64
C SER A 85 -1.17 0.98 -6.41
N PHE A 86 -0.33 0.11 -5.85
CA PHE A 86 -0.64 -0.61 -4.61
C PHE A 86 -0.87 0.37 -3.43
N PHE A 87 0.02 1.36 -3.24
CA PHE A 87 -0.18 2.37 -2.20
C PHE A 87 -1.35 3.31 -2.51
N ASN A 88 -1.57 3.67 -3.77
CA ASN A 88 -2.71 4.50 -4.16
C ASN A 88 -4.03 3.82 -3.80
N ALA A 89 -4.16 2.51 -4.01
CA ALA A 89 -5.36 1.77 -3.62
C ALA A 89 -5.65 1.89 -2.11
N ILE A 90 -4.61 1.88 -1.26
CA ILE A 90 -4.77 2.09 0.18
C ILE A 90 -5.23 3.51 0.49
N VAL A 91 -4.68 4.52 -0.20
CA VAL A 91 -5.09 5.92 -0.05
C VAL A 91 -6.56 6.11 -0.41
N GLU A 92 -6.99 5.63 -1.58
CA GLU A 92 -8.37 5.79 -2.05
C GLU A 92 -9.37 5.14 -1.08
N ASP A 93 -9.09 3.94 -0.60
CA ASP A 93 -9.95 3.26 0.38
C ASP A 93 -9.97 3.99 1.73
N ALA A 94 -8.83 4.51 2.19
CA ALA A 94 -8.78 5.31 3.41
C ALA A 94 -9.63 6.59 3.25
N GLU A 95 -9.59 7.25 2.10
CA GLU A 95 -10.44 8.41 1.82
C GLU A 95 -11.93 8.07 1.79
N ILE A 96 -12.30 6.93 1.18
CA ILE A 96 -13.69 6.44 1.21
C ILE A 96 -14.15 6.26 2.66
N ILE A 97 -13.32 5.62 3.49
CA ILE A 97 -13.62 5.42 4.91
C ILE A 97 -13.76 6.76 5.64
N LEU A 98 -12.87 7.72 5.40
CA LEU A 98 -12.93 9.06 6.02
C LEU A 98 -14.18 9.86 5.59
N ARG A 99 -14.71 9.62 4.38
CA ARG A 99 -15.93 10.27 3.86
C ARG A 99 -17.22 9.73 4.47
N LEU A 100 -17.17 8.66 5.27
CA LEU A 100 -18.35 8.17 5.99
C LEU A 100 -18.85 9.24 6.97
N GLU A 101 -20.14 9.57 6.93
CA GLU A 101 -20.77 10.65 7.72
C GLU A 101 -20.84 10.37 9.24
N THR A 102 -20.03 9.44 9.75
CA THR A 102 -20.11 8.89 11.11
C THR A 102 -18.89 9.20 11.96
N TRP A 103 -17.95 10.00 11.46
CA TRP A 103 -16.78 10.43 12.22
C TRP A 103 -17.09 11.68 13.03
N PRO A 104 -16.64 11.75 14.29
CA PRO A 104 -16.69 13.01 15.03
C PRO A 104 -15.79 14.04 14.35
N GLU A 105 -16.15 15.32 14.44
CA GLU A 105 -15.26 16.40 14.03
C GLU A 105 -13.97 16.34 14.86
N LEU A 106 -12.83 16.49 14.18
CA LEU A 106 -11.54 16.56 14.85
C LEU A 106 -11.41 17.91 15.57
N PRO A 107 -11.23 17.93 16.91
CA PRO A 107 -11.05 19.18 17.64
C PRO A 107 -9.78 19.91 17.22
N GLU A 108 -9.81 21.24 17.23
CA GLU A 108 -8.63 22.06 17.00
C GLU A 108 -7.55 21.74 18.05
N GLY A 109 -6.32 21.47 17.60
CA GLY A 109 -5.21 21.13 18.47
C GLY A 109 -5.28 19.74 19.12
N TYR A 110 -6.14 18.84 18.61
CA TYR A 110 -6.16 17.44 19.04
C TYR A 110 -4.78 16.81 18.96
N LYS A 111 -4.36 16.18 20.06
CA LYS A 111 -3.14 15.38 20.15
C LYS A 111 -3.51 13.93 20.43
N LEU A 112 -2.80 13.01 19.81
CA LEU A 112 -2.94 11.59 20.13
C LEU A 112 -2.60 11.37 21.61
N PRO A 113 -3.42 10.61 22.35
CA PRO A 113 -3.10 10.25 23.72
C PRO A 113 -1.78 9.46 23.84
N GLU A 114 -0.98 9.78 24.88
CA GLU A 114 0.36 9.18 25.09
C GLU A 114 0.34 7.65 25.19
N TYR A 115 -0.75 7.07 25.70
CA TYR A 115 -0.87 5.62 25.88
C TYR A 115 -0.91 4.82 24.56
N TYR A 116 -1.09 5.50 23.41
CA TYR A 116 -0.95 4.84 22.11
C TYR A 116 0.52 4.59 21.73
N ASN A 117 1.47 5.36 22.29
CA ASN A 117 2.93 5.18 22.12
C ASN A 117 3.37 4.96 20.65
N VAL A 118 2.76 5.70 19.72
CA VAL A 118 3.10 5.67 18.29
C VAL A 118 4.07 6.82 18.01
N PRO A 119 5.20 6.59 17.31
CA PRO A 119 6.08 7.66 16.88
C PRO A 119 5.40 8.54 15.83
N ASP A 120 5.53 9.85 15.98
CA ASP A 120 5.12 10.85 14.98
C ASP A 120 5.97 10.76 13.70
#